data_AF-A0A395XJ79-F1
#
_entry.id   AF-A0A395XJ79-F1
#
_cell.length_a   1.000
_cell.length_b   1.000
_cell.length_c   1.000
_cell.angle_alpha   90.00
_cell.angle_beta   90.00
_cell.angle_gamma   90.00
#
_symmetry.space_group_name_H-M   'P 1'
#
loop_
_entity.id
_entity.type
_entity.pdbx_description
1 polymer ?
#
loop_
_entity_poly.entity_id
_entity_poly.type
_entity_poly.pdbx_seq_one_letter_code
_entity_poly.pdbx_strand_id
1 'polypeptide(L)'
;MNKRKISGIIILIAAIFMIGAVKVWAPVCQKSLELANGGETHMKCFYYGTTMMYIGVLLLAEAIVMFLVKNTRAVGIIAVVTGLLMIALTSGNIGIGVCPNPEMMCNSTALWGRIGAVVAMFGGIVAIIGEGTNIPQVK
;
A
#
# COMPACT_ATOMS: atom_id res chain seq x y z
N MET A 1 -19.06 0.32 16.76
CA MET A 1 -18.94 0.83 15.37
C MET A 1 -19.12 -0.34 14.39
N ASN A 2 -19.81 -0.17 13.26
CA ASN A 2 -20.01 -1.25 12.28
C ASN A 2 -18.64 -1.75 11.76
N LYS A 3 -18.41 -3.08 11.70
CA LYS A 3 -17.16 -3.71 11.23
C LYS A 3 -16.69 -3.17 9.89
N ARG A 4 -17.63 -2.87 8.98
CA ARG A 4 -17.34 -2.20 7.70
C ARG A 4 -16.66 -0.84 7.88
N LYS A 5 -17.21 0.02 8.74
CA LYS A 5 -16.65 1.36 9.00
C LYS A 5 -15.29 1.26 9.68
N ILE A 6 -15.11 0.28 10.57
CA ILE A 6 -13.81 0.00 11.21
C ILE A 6 -12.77 -0.35 10.15
N SER A 7 -13.08 -1.31 9.26
CA SER A 7 -12.16 -1.72 8.18
C SER A 7 -11.83 -0.56 7.23
N GLY A 8 -12.84 0.21 6.81
CA GLY A 8 -12.63 1.40 5.98
C GLY A 8 -11.72 2.44 6.63
N ILE A 9 -11.85 2.68 7.94
CA ILE A 9 -10.96 3.57 8.70
C ILE A 9 -9.52 3.02 8.73
N ILE A 10 -9.34 1.72 8.97
CA ILE A 10 -8.01 1.09 9.02
C ILE A 10 -7.30 1.24 7.67
N ILE A 11 -8.00 0.97 6.56
CA ILE A 11 -7.43 1.08 5.22
C ILE A 11 -7.17 2.55 4.86
N LEU A 12 -8.05 3.47 5.27
CA LEU A 12 -7.83 4.91 5.09
C LEU A 12 -6.55 5.37 5.81
N ILE A 13 -6.33 4.89 7.04
CA ILE A 13 -5.11 5.17 7.80
C ILE A 13 -3.89 4.65 7.02
N ALA A 14 -3.93 3.42 6.52
CA ALA A 14 -2.86 2.87 5.68
C ALA A 14 -2.58 3.75 4.45
N ALA A 15 -3.63 4.18 3.74
CA ALA A 15 -3.50 5.07 2.58
C ALA A 15 -2.82 6.40 2.91
N ILE A 16 -3.22 7.04 4.02
CA ILE A 16 -2.64 8.31 4.47
C ILE A 16 -1.17 8.14 4.86
N PHE A 17 -0.83 7.08 5.59
CA PHE A 17 0.56 6.78 5.93
C PHE A 17 1.40 6.56 4.67
N MET A 18 0.86 5.88 3.67
CA MET A 18 1.58 5.62 2.42
C MET A 18 1.84 6.88 1.60
N ILE A 19 0.80 7.68 1.37
CA ILE A 19 0.91 8.93 0.62
C ILE A 19 1.80 9.92 1.37
N GLY A 20 1.60 10.06 2.68
CA GLY A 20 2.38 10.95 3.52
C GLY A 20 3.85 10.51 3.65
N ALA A 21 4.14 9.21 3.68
CA ALA A 21 5.52 8.74 3.67
C ALA A 21 6.25 9.17 2.41
N VAL A 22 5.62 9.00 1.24
CA VAL A 22 6.23 9.36 -0.05
C VAL A 22 6.37 10.88 -0.22
N LYS A 23 5.46 11.68 0.34
CA LYS A 23 5.39 13.13 0.07
C LYS A 23 5.88 14.05 1.19
N VAL A 24 5.87 13.61 2.43
CA VAL A 24 6.04 14.50 3.59
C VAL A 24 7.26 14.13 4.43
N TRP A 25 7.33 12.92 4.98
CA TRP A 25 8.37 12.58 5.99
C TRP A 25 9.44 11.58 5.52
N ALA A 26 9.21 10.84 4.44
CA ALA A 26 10.23 9.98 3.85
C ALA A 26 10.26 10.11 2.31
N PRO A 27 10.45 11.33 1.76
CA PRO A 27 10.45 11.54 0.32
C PRO A 27 11.60 10.78 -0.36
N VAL A 28 11.27 10.04 -1.41
CA VAL A 28 12.28 9.30 -2.18
C VAL A 28 13.14 10.23 -3.03
N CYS A 29 14.39 9.82 -3.27
CA CYS A 29 15.30 10.54 -4.14
C CYS A 29 14.75 10.63 -5.57
N GLN A 30 14.81 11.84 -6.15
CA GLN A 30 14.39 12.13 -7.53
C GLN A 30 15.58 12.24 -8.51
N LYS A 31 16.81 12.03 -8.04
CA LYS A 31 18.03 12.18 -8.84
C LYS A 31 18.10 11.13 -9.96
N SER A 32 18.63 11.54 -11.11
CA SER A 32 19.05 10.65 -12.19
C SER A 32 20.44 10.07 -11.92
N LEU A 33 20.70 8.93 -12.52
CA LEU A 33 22.02 8.31 -12.66
C LEU A 33 22.49 8.59 -14.08
N GLU A 34 23.73 9.05 -14.20
CA GLU A 34 24.43 9.09 -15.47
C GLU A 34 24.95 7.67 -15.80
N LEU A 35 24.65 7.21 -17.01
CA LEU A 35 25.07 5.91 -17.53
C LEU A 35 26.44 6.06 -18.21
N ALA A 36 27.19 4.97 -18.30
CA ALA A 36 28.49 4.94 -18.97
C ALA A 36 28.45 5.33 -20.46
N ASN A 37 27.26 5.32 -21.08
CA ASN A 37 27.04 5.76 -22.46
C ASN A 37 26.69 7.26 -22.57
N GLY A 38 26.76 8.02 -21.46
CA GLY A 38 26.39 9.44 -21.39
C GLY A 38 24.88 9.71 -21.33
N GLY A 39 24.05 8.66 -21.21
CA GLY A 39 22.61 8.80 -20.98
C GLY A 39 22.26 9.02 -19.51
N GLU A 40 21.01 9.35 -19.21
CA GLU A 40 20.50 9.45 -17.84
C GLU A 40 19.29 8.53 -17.61
N THR A 41 19.19 7.92 -16.42
CA THR A 41 18.01 7.16 -15.99
C THR A 41 17.69 7.40 -14.53
N HIS A 42 16.42 7.26 -14.14
CA HIS A 42 16.04 7.38 -12.74
C HIS A 42 16.53 6.20 -11.89
N MET A 43 16.88 6.50 -10.64
CA MET A 43 17.23 5.47 -9.65
C MET A 43 16.04 4.57 -9.32
N LYS A 44 16.30 3.34 -8.85
CA LYS A 44 15.26 2.42 -8.32
C LYS A 44 14.34 3.09 -7.28
N CYS A 45 14.93 3.93 -6.44
CA CYS A 45 14.26 4.72 -5.41
C CYS A 45 13.11 5.59 -5.98
N PHE A 46 13.27 6.16 -7.18
CA PHE A 46 12.24 6.95 -7.85
C PHE A 46 11.05 6.08 -8.25
N TYR A 47 11.30 4.98 -8.96
CA TYR A 47 10.25 4.05 -9.38
C TYR A 47 9.51 3.48 -8.16
N TYR A 48 10.24 3.12 -7.11
CA TYR A 48 9.65 2.62 -5.86
C TYR A 48 8.69 3.63 -5.23
N GLY A 49 9.10 4.89 -5.05
CA GLY A 49 8.24 5.91 -4.47
C GLY A 49 7.03 6.24 -5.35
N THR A 50 7.21 6.26 -6.67
CA THR A 50 6.12 6.46 -7.63
C THR A 50 5.09 5.32 -7.55
N THR A 51 5.52 4.06 -7.52
CA THR A 51 4.62 2.92 -7.34
C THR A 51 3.91 2.97 -5.98
N MET A 52 4.63 3.31 -4.91
CA MET A 52 4.02 3.44 -3.58
C MET A 52 2.97 4.56 -3.50
N MET A 53 3.18 5.66 -4.23
CA MET A 53 2.16 6.70 -4.37
C MET A 53 0.87 6.14 -5.00
N TYR A 54 1.00 5.40 -6.11
CA TYR A 54 -0.16 4.79 -6.77
C TYR A 54 -0.87 3.77 -5.89
N ILE A 55 -0.14 2.95 -5.14
CA ILE A 55 -0.76 2.02 -4.17
C ILE A 55 -1.46 2.79 -3.04
N GLY A 56 -0.88 3.88 -2.54
CA GLY A 56 -1.53 4.74 -1.55
C GLY A 56 -2.88 5.29 -2.06
N VAL A 57 -2.93 5.71 -3.33
CA VAL A 57 -4.17 6.15 -3.98
C VAL A 57 -5.16 4.99 -4.17
N LEU A 58 -4.69 3.79 -4.50
CA LEU A 58 -5.52 2.59 -4.60
C LEU A 58 -6.18 2.26 -3.25
N LEU A 59 -5.40 2.24 -2.16
CA LEU A 59 -5.92 2.02 -0.81
C LEU A 59 -6.92 3.11 -0.41
N LEU A 60 -6.69 4.37 -0.80
CA LEU A 60 -7.65 5.45 -0.56
C LEU A 60 -8.98 5.18 -1.27
N ALA A 61 -8.93 4.73 -2.53
CA ALA A 61 -10.12 4.36 -3.28
C ALA A 61 -10.86 3.17 -2.63
N GLU A 62 -10.14 2.12 -2.21
CA GLU A 62 -10.71 0.99 -1.48
C GLU A 62 -11.42 1.44 -0.19
N ALA A 63 -10.78 2.31 0.59
CA ALA A 63 -11.37 2.86 1.81
C ALA A 63 -12.67 3.62 1.52
N ILE A 64 -12.68 4.50 0.50
CA ILE A 64 -13.88 5.24 0.08
C ILE A 64 -14.99 4.27 -0.31
N VAL A 65 -14.69 3.27 -1.15
CA VAL A 65 -15.67 2.26 -1.59
C VAL A 65 -16.25 1.52 -0.39
N MET A 66 -15.45 1.15 0.62
CA MET A 66 -15.95 0.51 1.85
C MET A 66 -16.98 1.35 2.61
N PHE A 67 -16.97 2.67 2.50
CA PHE A 67 -18.02 3.51 3.10
C PHE A 67 -19.31 3.53 2.28
N LEU A 68 -19.23 3.28 0.98
CA LEU A 68 -20.35 3.36 0.03
C LEU A 68 -21.08 2.03 -0.17
N VAL A 69 -20.37 0.90 -0.14
CA VAL A 69 -20.94 -0.41 -0.46
C VAL A 69 -21.44 -1.17 0.77
N LYS A 70 -22.43 -2.05 0.58
CA LYS A 70 -22.89 -2.98 1.63
C LYS A 70 -22.06 -4.25 1.68
N ASN A 71 -21.66 -4.77 0.51
CA ASN A 71 -20.80 -5.95 0.39
C ASN A 71 -19.33 -5.50 0.32
N THR A 72 -18.57 -5.80 1.36
CA THR A 72 -17.18 -5.38 1.55
C THR A 72 -16.17 -6.50 1.30
N ARG A 73 -16.63 -7.71 0.95
CA ARG A 73 -15.77 -8.90 0.92
C ARG A 73 -14.79 -8.82 -0.22
N ALA A 74 -15.27 -8.41 -1.40
CA ALA A 74 -14.43 -8.17 -2.55
C ALA A 74 -13.39 -7.07 -2.25
N VAL A 75 -13.80 -5.96 -1.64
CA VAL A 75 -12.90 -4.86 -1.29
C VAL A 75 -11.87 -5.31 -0.26
N GLY A 76 -12.27 -6.13 0.72
CA GLY A 76 -11.35 -6.71 1.70
C GLY A 76 -10.33 -7.68 1.09
N ILE A 77 -10.74 -8.50 0.11
CA ILE A 77 -9.82 -9.35 -0.65
C ILE A 77 -8.82 -8.50 -1.43
N ILE A 78 -9.31 -7.47 -2.14
CA ILE A 78 -8.45 -6.56 -2.89
C ILE A 78 -7.45 -5.89 -1.95
N ALA A 79 -7.87 -5.40 -0.78
CA ALA A 79 -6.99 -4.78 0.20
C ALA A 79 -5.88 -5.73 0.69
N VAL A 80 -6.20 -7.00 0.92
CA VAL A 80 -5.20 -8.02 1.28
C VAL A 80 -4.20 -8.25 0.15
N VAL A 81 -4.70 -8.39 -1.08
CA VAL A 81 -3.84 -8.56 -2.28
C VAL A 81 -2.96 -7.34 -2.49
N THR A 82 -3.50 -6.13 -2.36
CA THR A 82 -2.77 -4.86 -2.42
C THR A 82 -1.63 -4.86 -1.39
N GLY A 83 -1.91 -5.23 -0.14
CA GLY A 83 -0.87 -5.36 0.90
C GLY A 83 0.22 -6.38 0.56
N LEU A 84 -0.14 -7.55 0.02
CA LEU A 84 0.84 -8.54 -0.44
C LEU A 84 1.72 -8.01 -1.58
N LEU A 85 1.12 -7.30 -2.54
CA LEU A 85 1.85 -6.67 -3.64
C LEU A 85 2.83 -5.60 -3.12
N MET A 86 2.44 -4.81 -2.11
CA MET A 86 3.34 -3.84 -1.47
C MET A 86 4.56 -4.51 -0.84
N ILE A 87 4.38 -5.64 -0.16
CA ILE A 87 5.50 -6.42 0.40
C ILE A 87 6.39 -6.94 -0.72
N ALA A 88 5.80 -7.52 -1.78
CA ALA A 88 6.52 -8.05 -2.93
C ALA A 88 7.35 -6.97 -3.63
N LEU A 89 6.82 -5.74 -3.76
CA LEU A 89 7.53 -4.59 -4.33
C LEU A 89 8.83 -4.24 -3.58
N THR A 90 8.91 -4.55 -2.28
CA THR A 90 10.12 -4.30 -1.49
C THR A 90 11.23 -5.34 -1.71
N SER A 91 10.91 -6.46 -2.37
CA SER A 91 11.86 -7.51 -2.70
C SER A 91 12.47 -7.28 -4.08
N GLY A 92 13.80 -7.39 -4.21
CA GLY A 92 14.48 -7.21 -5.50
C GLY A 92 14.32 -8.37 -6.50
N ASN A 93 13.80 -9.51 -6.05
CA ASN A 93 13.62 -10.71 -6.90
C ASN A 93 12.27 -10.75 -7.60
N ILE A 94 11.24 -10.11 -7.01
CA ILE A 94 9.86 -10.14 -7.53
C ILE A 94 9.39 -8.72 -7.89
N GLY A 95 9.89 -7.69 -7.19
CA GLY A 95 9.50 -6.30 -7.37
C GLY A 95 10.67 -5.39 -7.76
N ILE A 96 10.43 -4.09 -7.64
CA ILE A 96 11.43 -3.04 -7.92
C ILE A 96 12.64 -3.18 -6.98
N GLY A 97 12.36 -3.62 -5.74
CA GLY A 97 13.34 -3.69 -4.67
C GLY A 97 13.67 -2.31 -4.11
N VAL A 98 14.39 -2.33 -3.00
CA VAL A 98 14.86 -1.12 -2.31
C VAL A 98 16.34 -0.91 -2.62
N CYS A 99 16.78 0.35 -2.67
CA CYS A 99 18.18 0.68 -2.87
C CYS A 99 19.02 0.06 -1.71
N PRO A 100 20.15 -0.62 -1.99
CA PRO A 100 20.91 -1.35 -0.96
C PRO A 100 21.63 -0.45 0.02
N ASN A 101 21.89 0.81 -0.34
CA ASN A 101 22.46 1.80 0.57
C ASN A 101 21.42 2.17 1.65
N PRO A 102 21.68 1.86 2.94
CA PRO A 102 20.73 2.10 4.03
C PRO A 102 20.53 3.59 4.35
N GLU A 103 21.46 4.46 3.96
CA GLU A 103 21.36 5.90 4.22
C GLU A 103 20.38 6.62 3.27
N MET A 104 19.88 5.91 2.25
CA MET A 104 18.94 6.46 1.28
C MET A 104 17.51 6.49 1.85
N MET A 105 16.83 7.63 1.68
CA MET A 105 15.45 7.85 2.16
C MET A 105 14.43 6.79 1.69
N CYS A 106 14.66 6.13 0.55
CA CYS A 106 13.79 5.05 0.07
C CYS A 106 13.70 3.86 1.05
N ASN A 107 14.72 3.65 1.89
CA ASN A 107 14.72 2.57 2.87
C ASN A 107 13.71 2.89 3.99
N SER A 108 13.65 4.15 4.40
CA SER A 108 12.61 4.67 5.30
C SER A 108 11.23 4.59 4.66
N THR A 109 11.07 5.04 3.41
CA THR A 109 9.80 4.87 2.67
C THR A 109 9.38 3.41 2.59
N ALA A 110 10.32 2.48 2.43
CA ALA A 110 10.04 1.06 2.35
C ALA A 110 9.59 0.45 3.68
N LEU A 111 10.15 0.92 4.80
CA LEU A 111 9.65 0.56 6.11
C LEU A 111 8.19 0.99 6.29
N TRP A 112 7.86 2.24 5.96
CA TRP A 112 6.48 2.74 5.98
C TRP A 112 5.58 1.95 5.03
N GLY A 113 6.10 1.59 3.86
CA GLY A 113 5.52 0.66 2.91
C GLY A 113 5.05 -0.65 3.53
N ARG A 114 5.96 -1.30 4.25
CA ARG A 114 5.70 -2.59 4.92
C ARG A 114 4.71 -2.46 6.07
N ILE A 115 4.81 -1.39 6.86
CA ILE A 115 3.85 -1.09 7.93
C ILE A 115 2.44 -0.87 7.33
N GLY A 116 2.35 0.00 6.31
CA GLY A 116 1.09 0.27 5.60
C GLY A 116 0.47 -0.98 5.00
N ALA A 117 1.29 -1.87 4.42
CA ALA A 117 0.84 -3.16 3.90
C ALA A 117 0.21 -4.05 4.98
N VAL A 118 0.85 -4.18 6.15
CA VAL A 118 0.31 -4.96 7.28
C VAL A 118 -1.01 -4.37 7.76
N VAL A 119 -1.09 -3.04 7.89
CA VAL A 119 -2.32 -2.35 8.30
C VAL A 119 -3.43 -2.55 7.28
N ALA A 120 -3.14 -2.43 5.99
CA ALA A 120 -4.10 -2.66 4.91
C ALA A 120 -4.62 -4.11 4.90
N MET A 121 -3.72 -5.11 5.02
CA MET A 121 -4.11 -6.52 5.11
C MET A 121 -5.00 -6.78 6.32
N PHE A 122 -4.66 -6.22 7.48
CA PHE A 122 -5.49 -6.35 8.69
C PHE A 122 -6.89 -5.75 8.47
N GLY A 123 -6.97 -4.56 7.88
CA GLY A 123 -8.24 -3.94 7.50
C GLY A 123 -9.05 -4.84 6.56
N GLY A 124 -8.42 -5.38 5.52
CA GLY A 124 -9.05 -6.27 4.56
C GLY A 124 -9.58 -7.57 5.19
N ILE A 125 -8.81 -8.20 6.08
CA ILE A 125 -9.24 -9.39 6.83
C ILE A 125 -10.47 -9.09 7.70
N VAL A 126 -10.49 -7.94 8.39
CA VAL A 126 -11.64 -7.52 9.21
C VAL A 126 -12.90 -7.34 8.35
N ALA A 127 -12.77 -6.81 7.12
CA ALA A 127 -13.90 -6.71 6.18
C ALA A 127 -14.42 -8.10 5.77
N ILE A 128 -13.51 -9.02 5.38
CA ILE A 128 -13.87 -10.37 4.94
C ILE A 128 -14.62 -11.13 6.05
N ILE A 129 -14.09 -11.12 7.28
CA ILE A 129 -14.69 -11.83 8.42
C ILE A 129 -16.01 -11.15 8.84
N GLY A 130 -16.09 -9.82 8.75
CA GLY A 130 -17.29 -9.05 9.09
C GLY A 130 -18.50 -9.39 8.22
N GLU A 131 -18.29 -9.91 7.01
CA GLU A 131 -19.36 -10.37 6.12
C GLU A 131 -19.78 -11.81 6.33
N GLY A 132 -18.86 -12.69 6.75
CA GLY A 132 -19.20 -14.08 7.08
C GLY A 132 -20.29 -14.19 8.15
N THR A 133 -20.47 -13.16 8.98
CA THR A 133 -21.52 -13.10 10.01
C THR A 133 -22.88 -12.61 9.50
N ASN A 134 -22.99 -12.15 8.24
CA ASN A 134 -24.23 -11.62 7.65
C ASN A 134 -24.81 -12.54 6.56
N ILE A 135 -24.32 -13.77 6.42
CA ILE A 135 -24.93 -14.75 5.51
C ILE A 135 -26.32 -15.09 6.07
N PRO A 136 -27.43 -14.77 5.37
CA PRO A 136 -28.74 -15.24 5.80
C PRO A 136 -28.68 -16.77 5.86
N GLN A 137 -28.96 -17.32 7.05
CA GLN A 137 -29.11 -18.76 7.21
C GLN A 137 -30.20 -19.19 6.22
N VAL A 138 -29.81 -19.92 5.18
CA VAL A 138 -30.76 -20.58 4.29
C VAL A 138 -31.49 -21.58 5.17
N LYS A 139 -32.76 -21.27 5.46
CA LYS A 139 -33.65 -22.12 6.25
C LYS A 139 -34.29 -23.16 5.34
#